data_AF-A0A8C8GT69-F1
#
_entry.id   AF-A0A8C8GT69-F1
#
_cell.length_a   1.000
_cell.length_b   1.000
_cell.length_c   1.000
_cell.angle_alpha   90.00
_cell.angle_beta   90.00
_cell.angle_gamma   90.00
#
_symmetry.space_group_name_H-M   'P 1'
#
loop_
_entity.id
_entity.type
_entity.pdbx_description
1 polymer ?
#
loop_
_entity_poly.entity_id
_entity_poly.type
_entity_poly.pdbx_seq_one_letter_code
_entity_poly.pdbx_strand_id
1 'polypeptide(L)'
;VYASGEIVSGHVILELNRETKVHSMKVIGRGVATAHWLEDHSVGMNAVYNDYTSKITYFRKRQHLIRGNSSAFLEKSHWLFVNRFFSFLLFKKNMSTMLICSK
;
A
#
# COMPACT_ATOMS: atom_id res chain seq x y z
N VAL A 1 5.23 -11.76 9.83
CA VAL A 1 4.81 -11.96 8.42
C VAL A 1 3.31 -12.14 8.43
N TYR A 2 2.57 -11.50 7.52
CA TYR A 2 1.10 -11.58 7.47
C TYR A 2 0.61 -12.41 6.28
N ALA A 3 -0.53 -13.06 6.42
CA ALA A 3 -1.17 -13.91 5.42
C ALA A 3 -2.58 -13.44 5.05
N SER A 4 -3.15 -14.04 3.99
CA SER A 4 -4.55 -13.80 3.62
C SER A 4 -5.48 -14.23 4.76
N GLY A 5 -6.47 -13.38 5.05
CA GLY A 5 -7.43 -13.57 6.14
C GLY A 5 -6.99 -12.91 7.45
N GLU A 6 -5.73 -12.46 7.56
CA GLU A 6 -5.25 -11.79 8.76
C GLU A 6 -5.58 -10.30 8.77
N ILE A 7 -5.71 -9.76 9.98
CA ILE A 7 -5.92 -8.35 10.23
C ILE A 7 -4.56 -7.69 10.44
N VAL A 8 -4.26 -6.68 9.62
CA VAL A 8 -3.14 -5.78 9.84
C VAL A 8 -3.68 -4.56 10.57
N SER A 9 -3.28 -4.38 11.82
CA SER A 9 -3.65 -3.24 12.64
C SER A 9 -2.43 -2.50 13.14
N GLY A 10 -2.62 -1.23 13.49
CA GLY A 10 -1.56 -0.40 14.02
C GLY A 10 -2.03 0.99 14.39
N HIS A 11 -1.09 1.80 14.86
CA HIS A 11 -1.33 3.18 15.25
C HIS A 11 -0.54 4.12 14.34
N VAL A 12 -1.17 5.19 13.91
CA VAL A 12 -0.46 6.35 13.38
C VAL A 12 -0.18 7.27 14.56
N ILE A 13 1.05 7.76 14.66
CA ILE A 13 1.46 8.76 15.63
C ILE A 13 1.94 9.97 14.83
N LEU A 14 1.37 11.13 15.12
CA LEU A 14 1.80 12.42 14.55
C LEU A 14 2.31 13.27 15.70
N GLU A 15 3.56 13.74 15.61
CA GLU A 15 4.14 14.66 16.59
C GLU A 15 4.32 16.03 15.94
N LEU A 16 3.88 17.08 16.62
CA LEU A 16 3.91 18.45 16.11
C LEU A 16 4.50 19.38 17.17
N ASN A 17 5.47 20.19 16.76
CA ASN A 17 6.18 21.11 17.65
C ASN A 17 5.49 22.48 17.79
N ARG A 18 4.45 22.74 16.97
CA ARG A 18 3.69 23.98 16.94
C ARG A 18 2.23 23.69 16.62
N GLU A 19 1.36 24.64 16.94
CA GLU A 19 -0.05 24.56 16.59
C GLU A 19 -0.17 24.48 15.06
N THR A 20 -0.72 23.37 14.57
CA THR A 20 -0.82 23.08 13.15
C THR A 20 -2.21 22.58 12.84
N LYS A 21 -2.90 23.26 11.92
CA LYS A 21 -4.23 22.86 11.49
C LYS A 21 -4.11 21.67 10.53
N VAL A 22 -4.46 20.48 11.00
CA VAL A 22 -4.51 19.27 10.15
C VAL A 22 -5.88 19.19 9.48
N HIS A 23 -5.93 19.41 8.17
CA HIS A 23 -7.18 19.34 7.42
C HIS A 23 -7.69 17.90 7.28
N SER A 24 -6.82 16.96 6.88
CA SER A 24 -7.21 15.55 6.80
C SER A 24 -6.01 14.64 6.97
N MET A 25 -6.26 13.43 7.47
CA MET A 25 -5.28 12.38 7.61
C MET A 25 -5.89 11.07 7.13
N LYS A 26 -5.14 10.32 6.32
CA LYS A 26 -5.60 9.04 5.77
C LYS A 26 -4.45 8.04 5.74
N VAL A 27 -4.78 6.78 6.02
CA VAL A 27 -3.90 5.63 5.83
C VAL A 27 -4.34 4.90 4.58
N ILE A 28 -3.38 4.49 3.76
CA ILE A 28 -3.62 3.73 2.54
C ILE A 28 -2.78 2.47 2.59
N GLY A 29 -3.44 1.31 2.71
CA GLY A 29 -2.82 0.01 2.56
C GLY A 29 -2.85 -0.43 1.09
N ARG A 30 -1.71 -0.86 0.55
CA ARG A 30 -1.62 -1.34 -0.84
C ARG A 30 -0.68 -2.54 -0.92
N GLY A 31 -1.16 -3.65 -1.47
CA GLY A 31 -0.35 -4.82 -1.82
C GLY A 31 -0.27 -4.97 -3.34
N VAL A 32 0.94 -4.93 -3.90
CA VAL A 32 1.20 -5.05 -5.35
C VAL A 32 2.28 -6.09 -5.58
N ALA A 33 2.09 -6.94 -6.59
CA ALA A 33 3.18 -7.68 -7.21
C ALA A 33 3.46 -7.10 -8.58
N THR A 34 4.74 -7.00 -8.90
CA THR A 34 5.24 -6.72 -10.24
C THR A 34 6.15 -7.87 -10.63
N ALA A 35 5.97 -8.40 -11.83
CA ALA A 35 6.83 -9.40 -12.43
C ALA A 35 7.42 -8.83 -13.72
N HIS A 36 8.70 -9.11 -13.95
CA HIS A 36 9.44 -8.71 -15.14
C HIS A 36 10.05 -9.97 -15.74
N TRP A 37 9.96 -10.14 -17.06
CA TRP A 37 10.60 -11.24 -17.77
C TRP A 37 11.06 -10.81 -19.15
N LEU A 38 12.15 -11.42 -19.60
CA LEU A 38 12.69 -11.25 -20.93
C LEU A 38 12.35 -12.49 -21.74
N GLU A 39 11.91 -12.32 -22.98
CA GLU A 39 11.81 -13.40 -23.95
C GLU A 39 12.77 -13.14 -25.09
N ASP A 40 13.65 -14.10 -25.36
CA ASP A 40 14.53 -14.08 -26.51
C ASP A 40 13.86 -14.75 -27.71
N HIS A 41 13.95 -14.11 -28.87
CA HIS A 41 13.58 -14.74 -30.13
C HIS A 41 14.68 -14.46 -31.17
N SER A 42 15.15 -15.52 -31.80
CA SER A 42 16.10 -15.44 -32.91
C SER A 42 15.33 -15.36 -34.23
N VAL A 43 15.49 -14.26 -34.95
CA VAL A 43 15.01 -14.14 -36.33
C VAL A 43 16.23 -14.14 -37.24
N GLY A 44 16.57 -15.31 -37.78
CA GLY A 44 17.82 -15.52 -38.51
C GLY A 44 19.05 -15.43 -37.59
N MET A 45 20.02 -14.57 -37.94
CA MET A 45 21.25 -14.35 -37.15
C MET A 45 21.10 -13.28 -36.04
N ASN A 46 19.95 -12.63 -35.93
CA ASN A 46 19.72 -11.58 -34.95
C ASN A 46 19.01 -12.12 -33.71
N ALA A 47 19.63 -11.95 -32.54
CA ALA A 47 18.96 -12.13 -31.25
C ALA A 47 18.18 -10.86 -30.90
N VAL A 48 16.86 -10.98 -30.79
CA VAL A 48 15.98 -9.88 -30.36
C VAL A 48 15.45 -10.22 -28.98
N TYR A 49 15.58 -9.30 -28.03
CA TYR A 49 15.06 -9.43 -26.68
C TYR A 49 13.78 -8.61 -26.53
N ASN A 50 12.70 -9.24 -26.06
CA ASN A 50 11.49 -8.55 -25.65
C ASN A 50 11.44 -8.46 -24.13
N ASP A 51 11.27 -7.24 -23.62
CA ASP A 51 11.06 -6.99 -22.19
C ASP A 51 9.57 -6.89 -21.90
N TYR A 52 9.08 -7.77 -21.02
CA TYR A 52 7.71 -7.82 -20.56
C TYR A 52 7.60 -7.53 -19.07
N THR A 53 6.55 -6.81 -18.72
CA THR A 53 6.23 -6.50 -17.32
C THR A 53 4.76 -6.75 -17.05
N SER A 54 4.45 -7.45 -15.95
CA SER A 54 3.09 -7.65 -15.44
C SER A 54 2.96 -7.08 -14.04
N LYS A 55 1.82 -6.46 -13.75
CA LYS A 55 1.54 -5.81 -12.47
C LYS A 55 0.15 -6.15 -11.97
N ILE A 56 0.07 -6.73 -10.78
CA ILE A 56 -1.19 -7.08 -10.13
C ILE A 56 -1.30 -6.34 -8.79
N THR A 57 -2.46 -5.74 -8.54
CA THR A 57 -2.80 -5.19 -7.22
C THR A 57 -3.66 -6.22 -6.47
N TYR A 58 -3.17 -6.69 -5.31
CA TYR A 58 -3.90 -7.64 -4.46
C TYR A 58 -4.98 -6.95 -3.66
N PHE A 59 -4.64 -5.84 -3.00
CA PHE A 59 -5.58 -5.03 -2.25
C PHE A 59 -5.21 -3.56 -2.33
N ARG A 60 -6.24 -2.72 -2.21
CA ARG A 60 -6.11 -1.27 -2.05
C ARG A 60 -7.18 -0.83 -1.05
N LYS A 61 -6.76 -0.48 0.15
CA LYS A 61 -7.65 -0.02 1.23
C LYS A 61 -7.28 1.39 1.64
N ARG A 62 -8.27 2.19 1.99
CA ARG A 62 -8.11 3.57 2.43
C ARG A 62 -8.96 3.78 3.67
N GLN A 63 -8.38 4.37 4.71
CA GLN A 63 -9.07 4.75 5.92
C GLN A 63 -8.73 6.20 6.25
N HIS A 64 -9.75 7.02 6.47
CA HIS A 64 -9.57 8.38 6.97
C HIS A 64 -9.46 8.34 8.49
N LEU A 65 -8.36 8.87 9.03
CA LEU A 65 -8.14 9.03 10.47
C LEU A 65 -8.61 10.41 10.95
N ILE A 66 -8.56 11.42 10.07
CA ILE A 66 -9.13 12.77 10.25
C ILE A 66 -9.82 13.14 8.94
N ARG A 67 -11.09 13.59 9.01
CA ARG A 67 -11.87 14.05 7.84
C ARG A 67 -11.83 15.57 7.74
N GLY A 68 -11.75 16.10 6.51
CA GLY A 68 -11.68 17.53 6.16
C GLY A 68 -12.69 18.46 6.84
N ASN A 69 -13.82 17.91 7.27
CA ASN A 69 -14.95 18.65 7.81
C ASN A 69 -14.94 18.75 9.35
N SER A 70 -14.11 17.95 10.03
CA SER A 70 -13.83 18.11 11.45
C SER A 70 -12.51 18.86 11.57
N SER A 71 -12.56 20.18 11.74
CA SER A 71 -11.38 20.96 12.11
C SER A 71 -10.93 20.52 13.50
N ALA A 72 -10.13 19.46 13.57
CA ALA A 72 -9.44 19.08 14.79
C ALA A 72 -8.36 20.13 15.02
N PHE A 73 -8.63 21.09 15.91
CA PHE A 73 -7.61 21.97 16.45
C PHE A 73 -6.72 21.11 17.34
N LEU A 74 -5.49 20.87 16.89
CA LEU A 74 -4.47 20.20 17.68
C LEU A 74 -3.84 21.27 18.59
N GLU A 75 -4.56 21.62 19.66
CA GLU A 75 -4.13 22.62 20.62
C GLU A 75 -3.03 22.06 21.54
N LYS A 76 -2.01 22.88 21.79
CA LYS A 76 -0.68 22.58 22.35
C LYS A 76 -0.63 22.02 23.78
N SER A 77 -1.68 21.40 24.29
CA SER A 77 -1.73 20.96 25.68
C SER A 77 -1.17 19.54 25.80
N HIS A 78 0.17 19.47 25.77
CA HIS A 78 1.03 18.36 26.18
C HIS A 78 0.96 17.11 25.29
N TRP A 79 1.88 17.05 24.32
CA TRP A 79 2.11 15.95 23.37
C TRP A 79 0.88 15.62 22.52
N LEU A 80 0.86 16.18 21.31
CA LEU A 80 -0.19 15.99 20.31
C LEU A 80 -0.19 14.57 19.72
N PHE A 81 -0.21 13.52 20.55
CA PHE A 81 -0.36 12.14 20.11
C PHE A 81 -1.74 11.97 19.47
N VAL A 82 -1.84 12.18 18.16
CA VAL A 82 -2.97 11.67 17.39
C VAL A 82 -2.78 10.17 17.28
N ASN A 83 -3.09 9.43 18.34
CA ASN A 83 -3.06 7.97 18.32
C ASN A 83 -4.36 7.47 17.69
N ARG A 84 -4.31 7.25 16.38
CA ARG A 84 -5.46 6.76 15.62
C ARG A 84 -5.17 5.36 15.14
N PHE A 85 -6.00 4.44 15.62
CA PHE A 85 -5.99 3.04 15.22
C PHE A 85 -6.45 2.88 13.77
N PHE A 86 -5.72 2.08 13.01
CA PHE A 86 -6.17 1.56 11.73
C PHE A 86 -6.24 0.03 11.80
N SER A 87 -7.13 -0.54 10.99
CA SER A 87 -7.26 -1.99 10.85
C SER A 87 -7.71 -2.34 9.43
N PHE A 88 -6.96 -3.22 8.78
CA PHE A 88 -7.27 -3.73 7.45
C PHE A 88 -7.28 -5.25 7.48
N LEU A 89 -8.43 -5.82 7.12
CA LEU A 89 -8.52 -7.25 6.83
C LEU A 89 -7.94 -7.53 5.44
N LEU A 90 -6.93 -8.40 5.38
CA LEU A 90 -6.31 -8.83 4.13
C LEU A 90 -7.20 -9.86 3.44
N PHE A 91 -8.00 -9.43 2.47
CA PHE A 91 -8.72 -10.36 1.60
C PHE A 91 -7.98 -10.55 0.28
N LYS A 92 -7.41 -11.74 0.04
CA LYS A 92 -7.43 -12.33 -1.31
C LYS A 92 -7.17 -13.85 -1.31
N LYS A 93 -8.06 -14.59 -1.99
CA LYS A 93 -7.79 -15.96 -2.48
C LYS A 93 -6.49 -15.92 -3.30
N ASN A 94 -5.55 -16.77 -2.91
CA ASN A 94 -4.26 -17.02 -3.57
C ASN A 94 -3.35 -15.78 -3.70
N MET A 95 -2.70 -15.40 -2.60
CA MET A 95 -1.53 -14.51 -2.61
C MET A 95 -0.26 -15.18 -3.15
N SER A 96 -0.34 -16.48 -3.48
CA SER A 96 0.76 -17.28 -3.97
C SER A 96 1.05 -16.99 -5.45
N THR A 97 2.28 -16.58 -5.71
CA THR A 97 3.08 -16.87 -6.91
C THR A 97 2.35 -16.81 -8.25
N MET A 98 2.57 -15.71 -9.00
CA MET A 98 2.31 -15.67 -10.43
C MET A 98 3.21 -16.71 -11.11
N LEU A 99 2.66 -17.89 -11.42
CA LEU A 99 3.27 -18.81 -12.38
C LEU A 99 3.16 -18.14 -13.75
N ILE A 100 4.25 -17.53 -14.22
CA ILE A 100 4.37 -17.15 -15.62
C ILE A 100 4.59 -18.48 -16.37
N CYS A 101 3.51 -19.08 -16.87
CA CYS A 101 3.65 -20.09 -17.91
C CYS A 101 4.12 -19.37 -19.18
N SER A 102 5.42 -19.44 -19.46
CA SER A 102 5.93 -19.23 -20.81
C SER A 102 5.47 -20.43 -21.66
N LYS A 103 4.95 -20.16 -22.86
CA LYS A 103 4.22 -21.10 -23.69
C LYS A 103 5.14 -21.88 -24.61
#